data_AF-A0A9D5SH21-F1
#
_entry.id   AF-A0A9D5SH21-F1
#
_cell.length_a   1.000
_cell.length_b   1.000
_cell.length_c   1.000
_cell.angle_alpha   90.00
_cell.angle_beta   90.00
_cell.angle_gamma   90.00
#
_symmetry.space_group_name_H-M   'P 1'
#
loop_
_entity.id
_entity.type
_entity.pdbx_description
1 polymer ?
#
loop_
_entity_poly.entity_id
_entity_poly.type
_entity_poly.pdbx_seq_one_letter_code
_entity_poly.pdbx_strand_id
1 'polypeptide(L)'
;MGKKSISVPEMRAMLGIGKTESYWLLKKKYFETVVVFGKIRVLVDSFEAWYANQTWYKKVDGTPPGQNLTHTISIQEAADILSVGTSTVYELLKRNPITVYQIGRHKRIDKESLEKWRAASPRYRQEHEGRVNIGSE
;
A
#
# COMPACT_ATOMS: atom_id res chain seq x y z
N MET A 1 21.97 -19.75 -10.00
CA MET A 1 20.68 -20.14 -9.39
C MET A 1 20.53 -19.41 -8.06
N GLY A 2 19.55 -18.50 -7.94
CA GLY A 2 19.28 -17.78 -6.69
C GLY A 2 18.81 -18.71 -5.56
N LYS A 3 18.93 -18.26 -4.31
CA LYS A 3 18.38 -18.98 -3.15
C LYS A 3 16.86 -19.13 -3.34
N LYS A 4 16.33 -20.36 -3.33
CA LYS A 4 14.87 -20.61 -3.40
C LYS A 4 14.15 -20.27 -2.09
N SER A 5 14.86 -20.35 -0.96
CA SER A 5 14.32 -20.04 0.35
C SER A 5 15.40 -19.51 1.29
N ILE A 6 14.98 -18.71 2.26
CA ILE A 6 15.81 -18.10 3.30
C ILE A 6 15.32 -18.52 4.68
N SER A 7 16.21 -18.53 5.66
CA SER A 7 15.85 -18.79 7.04
C SER A 7 15.08 -17.61 7.66
N VAL A 8 14.32 -17.87 8.73
CA VAL A 8 13.64 -16.81 9.49
C VAL A 8 14.61 -15.74 10.02
N PRO A 9 15.82 -16.08 10.53
CA PRO A 9 16.82 -15.08 10.90
C PRO A 9 17.33 -14.22 9.74
N GLU A 10 17.51 -14.79 8.54
CA GLU A 10 17.88 -14.01 7.33
C GLU A 10 16.78 -13.02 6.96
N MET A 11 15.52 -13.48 6.89
CA MET A 11 14.35 -12.62 6.62
C MET A 11 14.20 -11.50 7.65
N ARG A 12 14.41 -11.84 8.92
CA ARG A 12 14.45 -10.87 10.02
C ARG A 12 15.54 -9.81 9.81
N ALA A 13 16.74 -10.23 9.42
CA ALA A 13 17.85 -9.31 9.17
C ALA A 13 17.57 -8.40 7.96
N MET A 14 16.97 -8.93 6.89
CA MET A 14 16.58 -8.13 5.73
C MET A 14 15.58 -7.04 6.10
N LEU A 15 14.61 -7.34 6.98
CA LEU A 15 13.60 -6.36 7.42
C LEU A 15 14.02 -5.50 8.61
N GLY A 16 15.15 -5.80 9.26
CA GLY A 16 15.59 -5.08 10.46
C GLY A 16 14.63 -5.23 11.66
N ILE A 17 13.87 -6.33 11.75
CA ILE A 17 12.84 -6.53 12.78
C ILE A 17 13.28 -7.47 13.91
N GLY A 18 12.53 -7.50 15.01
CA GLY A 18 12.75 -8.42 16.13
C GLY A 18 12.22 -9.85 15.88
N LYS A 19 12.55 -10.78 16.79
CA LYS A 19 12.04 -12.17 16.74
C LYS A 19 10.51 -12.23 16.87
N THR A 20 9.93 -11.45 17.78
CA THR A 20 8.48 -11.46 17.98
C THR A 20 7.73 -11.07 16.71
N GLU A 21 8.17 -9.99 16.07
CA GLU A 21 7.58 -9.47 14.83
C GLU A 21 7.74 -10.45 13.67
N SER A 22 8.92 -11.07 13.52
CA SER A 22 9.16 -12.02 12.45
C SER A 22 8.26 -13.26 12.54
N TYR A 23 8.00 -13.78 13.75
CA TYR A 23 7.07 -14.89 13.93
C TYR A 23 5.60 -14.47 13.76
N TRP A 24 5.26 -13.21 14.02
CA TRP A 24 3.93 -12.69 13.74
C TRP A 24 3.64 -12.67 12.23
N LEU A 25 4.61 -12.25 11.41
CA LEU A 25 4.52 -12.30 9.94
C LEU A 25 4.25 -13.72 9.43
N LEU A 26 4.94 -14.72 9.98
CA LEU A 26 4.72 -16.13 9.63
C LEU A 26 3.30 -16.58 10.01
N LYS A 27 2.83 -16.22 11.20
CA LYS A 27 1.46 -16.54 11.66
C LYS A 27 0.39 -15.90 10.78
N LYS A 28 0.65 -14.70 10.24
CA LYS A 28 -0.24 -14.02 9.32
C LYS A 28 -0.29 -14.62 7.92
N LYS A 29 0.63 -15.55 7.59
CA LYS A 29 0.71 -16.21 6.28
C LYS A 29 0.78 -15.21 5.13
N TYR A 30 1.51 -14.11 5.33
CA TYR A 30 1.70 -13.09 4.30
C TYR A 30 2.53 -13.57 3.11
N PHE A 31 3.37 -14.58 3.33
CA PHE A 31 4.20 -15.22 2.32
C PHE A 31 4.33 -16.71 2.67
N GLU A 32 4.70 -17.48 1.66
CA GLU A 32 4.81 -18.92 1.74
C GLU A 32 6.05 -19.36 2.52
N THR A 33 5.90 -20.49 3.21
CA THR A 33 6.96 -21.08 4.02
C THR A 33 7.00 -22.58 3.79
N VAL A 34 8.18 -23.15 3.93
CA VAL A 34 8.44 -24.59 3.85
C VAL A 34 9.26 -25.03 5.04
N VAL A 35 9.11 -26.29 5.45
CA VAL A 35 9.93 -26.88 6.50
C VAL A 35 11.03 -27.72 5.85
N VAL A 36 12.28 -27.41 6.17
CA VAL A 36 13.46 -28.13 5.66
C VAL A 36 14.32 -28.52 6.85
N PHE A 37 14.52 -29.83 7.05
CA PHE A 37 15.23 -30.39 8.22
C PHE A 37 14.68 -29.86 9.57
N GLY A 38 13.35 -29.83 9.72
CA GLY A 38 12.69 -29.35 10.94
C GLY A 38 12.77 -27.83 11.17
N LYS A 39 13.30 -27.06 10.22
CA LYS A 39 13.42 -25.60 10.32
C LYS A 39 12.53 -24.91 9.28
N ILE A 40 11.79 -23.90 9.72
CA ILE A 40 10.97 -23.05 8.84
C ILE A 40 11.90 -22.22 7.95
N ARG A 41 11.61 -22.22 6.65
CA ARG A 41 12.23 -21.36 5.64
C ARG A 41 11.14 -20.60 4.89
N VAL A 42 11.44 -19.36 4.55
CA VAL A 42 10.56 -18.47 3.77
C VAL A 42 10.92 -18.62 2.30
N LEU A 43 9.94 -18.82 1.43
CA LEU A 43 10.17 -18.83 -0.01
C LEU A 43 10.46 -17.40 -0.49
N VAL A 44 11.57 -17.22 -1.21
CA VAL A 44 12.04 -15.88 -1.61
C VAL A 44 11.03 -15.19 -2.51
N ASP A 45 10.53 -15.87 -3.54
CA ASP A 45 9.59 -15.28 -4.50
C ASP A 45 8.29 -14.81 -3.83
N SER A 46 7.75 -15.61 -2.90
CA SER A 46 6.55 -15.24 -2.16
C SER A 46 6.80 -14.07 -1.19
N PHE A 47 7.96 -14.02 -0.55
CA PHE A 47 8.36 -12.89 0.29
C PHE A 47 8.50 -11.60 -0.53
N GLU A 48 9.16 -11.65 -1.69
CA GLU A 48 9.31 -10.48 -2.56
C GLU A 48 7.98 -10.02 -3.15
N ALA A 49 7.10 -10.96 -3.53
CA ALA A 49 5.74 -10.64 -3.96
C ALA A 49 4.93 -9.95 -2.87
N TRP A 50 5.01 -10.44 -1.63
CA TRP A 50 4.42 -9.76 -0.48
C TRP A 50 5.03 -8.36 -0.26
N TYR A 51 6.36 -8.26 -0.33
CA TYR A 51 7.09 -7.02 -0.12
C TYR A 51 6.70 -5.92 -1.13
N ALA A 52 6.52 -6.30 -2.39
CA ALA A 52 6.06 -5.43 -3.46
C ALA A 52 4.60 -4.96 -3.30
N ASN A 53 3.79 -5.63 -2.47
CA ASN A 53 2.36 -5.36 -2.26
C ASN A 53 2.05 -4.88 -0.83
N GLN A 54 3.02 -4.35 -0.10
CA GLN A 54 2.85 -3.76 1.23
C GLN A 54 3.65 -2.46 1.33
N THR A 55 3.34 -1.57 2.27
CA THR A 55 4.02 -0.26 2.42
C THR A 55 4.62 -0.01 3.81
N TRP A 56 4.51 -0.98 4.72
CA TRP A 56 4.86 -0.84 6.13
C TRP A 56 6.30 -1.26 6.43
N TYR A 57 6.64 -2.51 6.10
CA TYR A 57 7.95 -3.08 6.37
C TYR A 57 8.96 -2.56 5.35
N LYS A 58 10.16 -2.22 5.81
CA LYS A 58 11.25 -1.68 4.98
C LYS A 58 12.44 -2.64 5.04
N LYS A 59 13.14 -2.82 3.92
CA LYS A 59 14.40 -3.53 3.94
C LYS A 59 15.51 -2.61 4.46
N VAL A 60 16.46 -3.20 5.16
CA VAL A 60 17.63 -2.49 5.70
C VAL A 60 18.55 -1.97 4.58
N ASP A 61 18.52 -2.60 3.41
CA ASP A 61 19.29 -2.19 2.23
C ASP A 61 18.75 -0.93 1.52
N GLY A 62 17.61 -0.39 1.96
CA GLY A 62 16.99 0.80 1.39
C GLY A 62 16.08 0.55 0.19
N THR A 63 15.92 -0.70 -0.26
CA THR A 63 14.95 -1.04 -1.31
C THR A 63 13.55 -0.63 -0.84
N PRO A 64 12.79 0.16 -1.62
CA PRO A 64 11.48 0.63 -1.19
C PRO A 64 10.43 -0.49 -1.25
N PRO A 65 9.51 -0.57 -0.28
CA PRO A 65 8.37 -1.48 -0.33
C PRO A 65 7.31 -0.98 -1.31
N GLY A 66 6.37 -1.85 -1.69
CA GLY A 66 5.16 -1.40 -2.36
C GLY A 66 5.38 -1.02 -3.83
N GLN A 67 6.35 -1.62 -4.51
CA GLN A 67 6.65 -1.31 -5.93
C GLN A 67 5.43 -1.54 -6.84
N ASN A 68 4.54 -2.48 -6.50
CA ASN A 68 3.30 -2.69 -7.24
C ASN A 68 2.19 -1.70 -6.87
N LEU A 69 2.42 -0.78 -5.92
CA LEU A 69 1.43 0.14 -5.37
C LEU A 69 1.70 1.61 -5.77
N THR A 70 2.69 1.86 -6.64
CA THR A 70 3.09 3.22 -7.08
C THR A 70 1.98 3.98 -7.81
N HIS A 71 1.07 3.26 -8.47
CA HIS A 71 -0.12 3.78 -9.14
C HIS A 71 -1.27 4.11 -8.18
N THR A 72 -1.11 3.85 -6.88
CA THR A 72 -2.15 4.05 -5.88
C THR A 72 -1.75 5.12 -4.86
N ILE A 73 -2.75 5.75 -4.23
CA ILE A 73 -2.61 6.71 -3.13
C ILE A 73 -3.39 6.24 -1.90
N SER A 74 -3.01 6.71 -0.73
CA SER A 74 -3.75 6.53 0.50
C SER A 74 -5.04 7.36 0.52
N ILE A 75 -5.94 7.04 1.45
CA ILE A 75 -7.15 7.83 1.70
C ILE A 75 -6.81 9.29 2.06
N GLN A 76 -5.73 9.51 2.80
CA GLN A 76 -5.30 10.85 3.20
C GLN A 76 -4.79 11.64 1.99
N GLU A 77 -3.91 11.06 1.18
CA GLU A 77 -3.43 11.71 -0.05
C GLU A 77 -4.59 12.06 -1.00
N ALA A 78 -5.58 11.19 -1.13
CA ALA A 78 -6.78 11.50 -1.91
C ALA A 78 -7.59 12.65 -1.28
N ALA A 79 -7.72 12.69 0.05
CA ALA A 79 -8.38 13.77 0.76
C ALA A 79 -7.68 15.11 0.52
N ASP A 80 -6.34 15.12 0.55
CA ASP A 80 -5.51 16.29 0.30
C ASP A 80 -5.65 16.77 -1.16
N ILE A 81 -5.55 15.86 -2.13
CA ILE A 81 -5.72 16.16 -3.57
C ILE A 81 -7.10 16.76 -3.85
N LEU A 82 -8.12 16.23 -3.19
CA LEU A 82 -9.50 16.67 -3.34
C LEU A 82 -9.86 17.86 -2.43
N SER A 83 -8.95 18.28 -1.53
CA SER A 83 -9.24 19.31 -0.52
C SER A 83 -10.54 19.04 0.26
N VAL A 84 -10.77 17.79 0.65
CA VAL A 84 -11.94 17.34 1.43
C VAL A 84 -11.49 16.54 2.66
N GLY A 85 -12.41 16.24 3.57
CA GLY A 85 -12.14 15.33 4.69
C GLY A 85 -12.05 13.87 4.25
N THR A 86 -11.28 13.06 4.99
CA THR A 86 -11.18 11.60 4.74
C THR A 86 -12.52 10.88 4.82
N SER A 87 -13.44 11.35 5.66
CA SER A 87 -14.83 10.86 5.72
C SER A 87 -15.55 11.03 4.38
N THR A 88 -15.40 12.19 3.74
CA THR A 88 -15.96 12.47 2.41
C THR A 88 -15.36 11.53 1.38
N VAL A 89 -14.04 11.29 1.42
CA VAL A 89 -13.40 10.31 0.53
C VAL A 89 -14.03 8.92 0.70
N TYR A 90 -14.26 8.45 1.92
CA TYR A 90 -14.95 7.17 2.14
C TYR A 90 -16.36 7.13 1.57
N GLU A 91 -17.12 8.23 1.62
CA GLU A 91 -18.44 8.30 1.01
C GLU A 91 -18.37 8.30 -0.52
N LEU A 92 -17.38 9.00 -1.11
CA LEU A 92 -17.13 9.00 -2.54
C LEU A 92 -16.82 7.59 -3.05
N LEU A 93 -15.95 6.86 -2.36
CA LEU A 93 -15.58 5.49 -2.72
C LEU A 93 -16.76 4.51 -2.64
N LYS A 94 -17.78 4.80 -1.82
CA LYS A 94 -18.99 3.95 -1.73
C LYS A 94 -19.98 4.19 -2.87
N ARG A 95 -19.99 5.40 -3.43
CA ARG A 95 -21.03 5.86 -4.38
C ARG A 95 -20.56 5.92 -5.83
N ASN A 96 -19.27 5.82 -6.07
CA ASN A 96 -18.67 6.03 -7.38
C ASN A 96 -17.78 4.86 -7.80
N PRO A 97 -17.63 4.61 -9.11
CA PRO A 97 -16.79 3.54 -9.64
C PRO A 97 -15.30 3.91 -9.59
N ILE A 98 -14.76 4.10 -8.38
CA ILE A 98 -13.34 4.36 -8.12
C ILE A 98 -12.69 3.05 -7.66
N THR A 99 -11.58 2.66 -8.29
CA THR A 99 -10.89 1.41 -7.98
C THR A 99 -10.13 1.53 -6.66
N VAL A 100 -10.33 0.56 -5.77
CA VAL A 100 -9.73 0.54 -4.43
C VAL A 100 -9.12 -0.82 -4.14
N TYR A 101 -7.88 -0.80 -3.64
CA TYR A 101 -7.14 -1.97 -3.20
C TYR A 101 -7.13 -2.05 -1.67
N GLN A 102 -7.39 -3.25 -1.13
CA GLN A 102 -7.23 -3.54 0.29
C GLN A 102 -5.81 -4.07 0.53
N ILE A 103 -4.97 -3.27 1.17
CA ILE A 103 -3.57 -3.61 1.48
C ILE A 103 -3.42 -3.75 3.00
N GLY A 104 -3.46 -5.00 3.47
CA GLY A 104 -3.50 -5.29 4.91
C GLY A 104 -4.72 -4.62 5.56
N ARG A 105 -4.50 -3.69 6.49
CA ARG A 105 -5.57 -2.93 7.16
C ARG A 105 -5.96 -1.64 6.43
N HIS A 106 -5.20 -1.23 5.43
CA HIS A 106 -5.36 0.07 4.80
C HIS A 106 -5.99 -0.07 3.41
N LYS A 107 -6.81 0.91 3.04
CA LYS A 107 -7.31 1.07 1.67
C LYS A 107 -6.36 1.97 0.89
N ARG A 108 -6.12 1.62 -0.37
CA ARG A 108 -5.40 2.45 -1.34
C ARG A 108 -6.28 2.66 -2.56
N ILE A 109 -6.31 3.88 -3.07
CA ILE A 109 -7.13 4.31 -4.20
C ILE A 109 -6.25 4.32 -5.45
N ASP A 110 -6.74 3.76 -6.55
CA ASP A 110 -6.08 3.90 -7.84
C ASP A 110 -6.13 5.35 -8.34
N LYS A 111 -4.96 5.94 -8.62
CA LYS A 111 -4.84 7.35 -9.05
C LYS A 111 -5.63 7.61 -10.33
N GLU A 112 -5.53 6.72 -11.31
CA GLU A 112 -6.13 6.90 -12.61
C GLU A 112 -7.67 6.87 -12.54
N SER A 113 -8.24 5.92 -11.79
CA SER A 113 -9.68 5.84 -11.59
C SER A 113 -10.24 7.05 -10.83
N LEU A 114 -9.49 7.58 -9.86
CA LEU A 114 -9.88 8.78 -9.13
C LEU A 114 -9.93 10.00 -10.06
N GLU A 115 -8.90 10.19 -10.89
CA GLU A 115 -8.84 11.30 -11.85
C GLU A 115 -9.90 11.16 -12.95
N LYS A 116 -10.16 9.95 -13.45
CA LYS A 116 -11.27 9.69 -14.40
C LYS A 116 -12.62 10.09 -13.81
N TRP A 117 -12.90 9.70 -12.57
CA TRP A 117 -14.12 10.09 -11.87
C TRP A 117 -14.21 11.61 -11.68
N ARG A 118 -13.12 12.24 -11.26
CA ARG A 118 -13.03 13.69 -11.08
C ARG A 118 -13.31 14.44 -12.37
N ALA A 119 -12.70 14.00 -13.48
CA ALA A 119 -12.87 14.61 -14.79
C ALA A 119 -14.31 14.52 -15.29
N ALA A 120 -14.97 13.38 -15.03
CA ALA A 120 -16.34 13.07 -15.41
C ALA A 120 -17.41 13.70 -14.50
N SER A 121 -17.03 14.40 -13.42
CA SER A 121 -17.95 14.97 -12.43
C SER A 121 -17.98 16.51 -12.50
N PRO A 122 -18.83 17.13 -13.35
CA PRO A 122 -18.92 18.59 -13.50
C PRO A 122 -19.24 19.31 -12.18
N ARG A 123 -20.07 18.70 -11.32
CA ARG A 123 -20.47 19.26 -10.02
C ARG A 123 -19.29 19.45 -9.08
N TYR A 124 -18.41 18.46 -9.00
CA TYR A 124 -17.22 18.52 -8.14
C TYR A 124 -16.22 19.57 -8.63
N ARG A 125 -16.06 19.71 -9.96
CA ARG A 125 -15.23 20.75 -10.58
C ARG A 125 -15.69 22.16 -10.21
N GLN A 126 -16.99 22.45 -10.28
CA GLN A 126 -17.54 23.79 -10.00
C GLN A 126 -17.49 24.19 -8.51
N GLU A 127 -17.70 23.25 -7.58
CA GLU A 127 -17.78 23.56 -6.13
C GLU A 127 -16.40 23.76 -5.47
N HIS A 128 -15.35 23.16 -6.01
CA HIS A 128 -14.02 23.10 -5.36
C HIS A 128 -12.88 23.76 -6.14
N GLU A 129 -12.99 23.96 -7.46
CA GLU A 129 -11.96 24.64 -8.28
C GLU A 129 -12.14 26.18 -8.28
N GLY A 130 -13.36 26.68 -8.04
CA GLY A 130 -13.69 28.11 -8.02
C GLY A 130 -13.24 28.89 -6.77
N ARG A 131 -12.50 28.29 -5.84
CA ARG A 131 -12.01 28.97 -4.61
C ARG A 131 -10.57 29.49 -4.70
N VAL A 132 -9.88 29.29 -5.82
CA VAL A 132 -8.52 29.83 -6.04
C VAL A 132 -8.62 31.10 -6.89
N ASN A 133 -9.13 32.19 -6.31
CA ASN A 133 -8.91 33.56 -6.80
C ASN A 133 -9.56 34.58 -5.86
N ILE A 134 -8.95 34.90 -4.70
CA ILE A 134 -9.03 36.24 -4.12
C ILE A 134 -7.76 36.51 -3.29
N GLY A 135 -6.98 37.51 -3.70
CA GLY A 135 -6.23 38.36 -2.78
C GLY A 135 -4.70 38.18 -2.72
N SER A 136 -3.99 38.82 -3.64
CA SER A 136 -2.74 39.51 -3.31
C SER A 136 -2.63 40.76 -4.19
N GLU A 137 -3.26 41.84 -3.73
CA GLU A 137 -2.75 43.20 -3.95
C GLU A 137 -1.58 43.44 -3.00
#